data_AF-C3YET0-F1
#
_entry.id   AF-C3YET0-F1
#
_cell.length_a   1.000
_cell.length_b   1.000
_cell.length_c   1.000
_cell.angle_alpha   90.00
_cell.angle_beta   90.00
_cell.angle_gamma   90.00
#
_symmetry.space_group_name_H-M   'P 1'
#
loop_
_entity.id
_entity.type
_entity.pdbx_description
1 polymer ?
#
loop_
_entity_poly.entity_id
_entity_poly.type
_entity_poly.pdbx_seq_one_letter_code
_entity_poly.pdbx_strand_id
1 'polypeptide(L)'
;MDEKKVTLFFTFFFSHKVDGNWSPWTAWGECTETCGGGQQARSRECTDPAPAHGGKGCDGGTHETQACNEKPCPDDFQWSKWSTWGGCTKSCGGGQQRRSRKCQGWADGAAGCEGGSEETRTCNAEDCPKDGVWGPWSGWGACSVTCGAGVERRTHECVGPTNGGKDCHGDKEETRRCVKKPCP
;
A
#
# COMPACT_ATOMS: atom_id res chain seq x y z
N MET A 1 -54.97 -89.16 43.72
CA MET A 1 -54.51 -88.36 44.85
C MET A 1 -53.51 -87.38 44.26
N ASP A 2 -53.99 -86.31 43.64
CA ASP A 2 -54.34 -85.03 44.29
C ASP A 2 -53.09 -84.40 44.93
N GLU A 3 -52.65 -83.20 44.59
CA GLU A 3 -53.42 -81.97 44.37
C GLU A 3 -52.67 -81.02 43.41
N LYS A 4 -53.44 -80.25 42.64
CA LYS A 4 -52.96 -79.15 41.78
C LYS A 4 -52.48 -77.97 42.63
N LYS A 5 -51.28 -77.44 42.37
CA LYS A 5 -50.97 -76.02 42.62
C LYS A 5 -50.28 -75.43 41.40
N VAL A 6 -51.09 -74.73 40.60
CA VAL A 6 -50.62 -73.82 39.57
C VAL A 6 -50.08 -72.58 40.29
N THR A 7 -48.77 -72.51 40.46
CA THR A 7 -48.12 -71.29 40.95
C THR A 7 -47.97 -70.35 39.76
N LEU A 8 -48.86 -69.36 39.67
CA LEU A 8 -48.71 -68.23 38.75
C LEU A 8 -47.42 -67.47 39.09
N PHE A 9 -46.44 -67.51 38.20
CA PHE A 9 -45.33 -66.57 38.22
C PHE A 9 -45.87 -65.19 37.82
N PHE A 10 -46.31 -64.39 38.80
CA PHE A 10 -46.38 -62.95 38.61
C PHE A 10 -44.95 -62.42 38.59
N THR A 11 -44.36 -62.33 37.39
CA THR A 11 -43.18 -61.49 37.18
C THR A 11 -43.63 -60.05 37.39
N PHE A 12 -43.51 -59.53 38.61
CA PHE A 12 -43.55 -58.09 38.85
C PHE A 12 -42.36 -57.47 38.11
N PHE A 13 -42.61 -56.85 36.97
CA PHE A 13 -41.65 -55.93 36.36
C PHE A 13 -41.52 -54.73 37.29
N PHE A 14 -40.49 -54.69 38.14
CA PHE A 14 -40.10 -53.47 38.82
C PHE A 14 -39.60 -52.49 37.76
N SER A 15 -40.47 -51.52 37.44
CA SER A 15 -40.18 -50.44 36.53
C SER A 15 -39.21 -49.48 37.20
N HIS A 16 -37.91 -49.66 36.99
CA HIS A 16 -36.87 -48.82 37.61
C HIS A 16 -36.90 -47.42 37.01
N LYS A 17 -37.05 -46.40 37.86
CA LYS A 17 -36.92 -45.01 37.46
C LYS A 17 -35.54 -44.74 36.86
N VAL A 18 -35.52 -44.18 35.65
CA VAL A 18 -34.28 -43.76 34.96
C VAL A 18 -34.35 -42.25 34.81
N ASP A 19 -33.47 -41.53 35.51
CA ASP A 19 -33.32 -40.09 35.31
C ASP A 19 -32.58 -39.83 34.00
N GLY A 20 -33.00 -38.80 33.27
CA GLY A 20 -32.41 -38.46 32.00
C GLY A 20 -31.03 -37.84 32.15
N ASN A 21 -30.17 -38.07 31.18
CA ASN A 21 -28.90 -37.37 31.06
C ASN A 21 -28.67 -36.87 29.63
N TRP A 22 -27.88 -35.80 29.55
CA TRP A 22 -27.60 -35.12 28.30
C TRP A 22 -26.74 -36.00 27.40
N SER A 23 -27.11 -36.08 26.13
CA SER A 23 -26.20 -36.47 25.07
C SER A 23 -25.01 -35.50 25.02
N PRO A 24 -23.88 -35.91 24.42
CA PRO A 24 -22.85 -34.96 24.02
C PRO A 24 -23.45 -33.85 23.16
N TRP A 25 -22.89 -32.64 23.28
CA TRP A 25 -23.18 -31.57 22.34
C TRP A 25 -22.75 -31.98 20.93
N THR A 26 -23.51 -31.56 19.92
CA THR A 26 -23.03 -31.57 18.54
C THR A 26 -21.79 -30.68 18.41
N ALA A 27 -21.04 -30.87 17.33
CA ALA A 27 -20.12 -29.84 16.89
C ALA A 27 -20.87 -28.52 16.67
N TRP A 28 -20.15 -27.40 16.78
CA TRP A 28 -20.68 -26.12 16.32
C TRP A 28 -20.99 -26.20 14.83
N GLY A 29 -22.14 -25.65 14.44
CA GLY A 29 -22.45 -25.44 13.04
C GLY A 29 -21.56 -24.36 12.42
N GLU A 30 -21.68 -24.19 11.10
CA GLU A 30 -21.04 -23.09 10.40
C GLU A 30 -21.49 -21.73 10.97
N CYS A 31 -20.58 -20.77 10.96
CA CYS A 31 -20.91 -19.40 11.33
C CYS A 31 -21.88 -18.80 10.30
N THR A 32 -22.87 -18.03 10.74
CA THR A 32 -23.83 -17.35 9.84
C THR A 32 -23.16 -16.38 8.90
N GLU A 33 -22.04 -15.78 9.32
CA GLU A 33 -21.28 -14.81 8.54
C GLU A 33 -19.83 -15.27 8.42
N THR A 34 -19.17 -14.91 7.32
CA THR A 34 -17.74 -15.23 7.11
C THR A 34 -16.82 -14.14 7.66
N CYS A 35 -17.36 -12.94 7.93
CA CYS A 35 -16.70 -11.77 8.51
C CYS A 35 -17.77 -10.84 9.14
N GLY A 36 -17.36 -9.76 9.80
CA GLY A 36 -18.25 -8.75 10.37
C GLY A 36 -19.00 -9.18 11.64
N GLY A 37 -18.74 -10.39 12.13
CA GLY A 37 -19.43 -10.99 13.27
C GLY A 37 -20.68 -11.76 12.85
N GLY A 38 -20.68 -13.06 13.12
CA GLY A 38 -21.81 -13.96 12.96
C GLY A 38 -22.08 -14.75 14.23
N GLN A 39 -23.01 -15.68 14.14
CA GLN A 39 -23.36 -16.60 15.21
C GLN A 39 -23.23 -18.04 14.71
N GLN A 40 -22.82 -18.95 15.59
CA GLN A 40 -22.87 -20.38 15.34
C GLN A 40 -23.63 -21.05 16.48
N ALA A 41 -24.32 -22.14 16.15
CA ALA A 41 -25.17 -22.86 17.10
C ALA A 41 -24.75 -24.32 17.24
N ARG A 42 -25.02 -24.91 18.41
CA ARG A 42 -24.93 -26.35 18.66
C ARG A 42 -26.12 -26.83 19.48
N SER A 43 -26.41 -28.12 19.41
CA SER A 43 -27.53 -28.74 20.12
C SER A 43 -27.14 -29.99 20.88
N ARG A 44 -27.98 -30.40 21.83
CA ARG A 44 -27.91 -31.66 22.57
C ARG A 44 -29.32 -32.12 22.93
N GLU A 45 -29.45 -33.42 23.20
CA GLU A 45 -30.74 -34.02 23.55
C GLU A 45 -30.67 -34.76 24.89
N CYS A 46 -31.79 -34.87 25.59
CA CYS A 46 -31.87 -35.59 26.86
C CYS A 46 -32.12 -37.09 26.60
N THR A 47 -31.14 -37.76 25.99
CA THR A 47 -31.29 -39.12 25.45
C THR A 47 -30.22 -40.11 25.90
N ASP A 48 -29.24 -39.71 26.72
CA ASP A 48 -28.11 -40.56 27.12
C ASP A 48 -27.98 -40.72 28.65
N PRO A 49 -28.90 -41.45 29.32
CA PRO A 49 -30.10 -42.08 28.78
C PRO A 49 -31.33 -41.14 28.76
N ALA A 50 -32.37 -41.51 28.02
CA ALA A 50 -33.66 -40.81 28.08
C ALA A 50 -34.38 -41.09 29.43
N PRO A 51 -35.09 -40.10 30.01
CA PRO A 51 -35.86 -40.31 31.23
C PRO A 51 -36.96 -41.36 31.01
N ALA A 52 -37.06 -42.33 31.91
CA ALA A 52 -38.08 -43.38 31.85
C ALA A 52 -38.69 -43.65 33.21
N HIS A 53 -39.90 -44.21 33.22
CA HIS A 53 -40.56 -44.73 34.42
C HIS A 53 -40.67 -43.70 35.57
N GLY A 54 -41.01 -42.44 35.23
CA GLY A 54 -41.11 -41.33 36.19
C GLY A 54 -39.77 -40.66 36.52
N GLY A 55 -38.73 -40.91 35.71
CA GLY A 55 -37.43 -40.22 35.66
C GLY A 55 -37.52 -38.70 35.67
N LYS A 56 -36.57 -38.02 36.31
CA LYS A 56 -36.40 -36.58 36.15
C LYS A 56 -35.84 -36.28 34.75
N GLY A 57 -36.36 -35.24 34.09
CA GLY A 57 -35.79 -34.71 32.87
C GLY A 57 -34.44 -34.01 33.09
N CYS A 58 -33.74 -33.70 32.01
CA CYS A 58 -32.50 -32.95 32.08
C CYS A 58 -32.77 -31.46 32.32
N ASP A 59 -32.06 -30.86 33.28
CA ASP A 59 -32.12 -29.42 33.53
C ASP A 59 -31.15 -28.67 32.59
N GLY A 60 -31.64 -27.61 31.94
CA GLY A 60 -30.86 -26.75 31.04
C GLY A 60 -31.40 -26.69 29.61
N GLY A 61 -30.75 -25.86 28.77
CA GLY A 61 -31.13 -25.68 27.37
C GLY A 61 -30.67 -26.83 26.47
N THR A 62 -31.43 -27.07 25.41
CA THR A 62 -31.12 -27.99 24.31
C THR A 62 -30.28 -27.34 23.20
N HIS A 63 -30.16 -26.01 23.21
CA HIS A 63 -29.45 -25.22 22.20
C HIS A 63 -28.52 -24.21 22.86
N GLU A 64 -27.40 -23.94 22.20
CA GLU A 64 -26.45 -22.91 22.59
C GLU A 64 -25.96 -22.17 21.35
N THR A 65 -25.73 -20.87 21.49
CA THR A 65 -25.23 -19.99 20.42
C THR A 65 -24.00 -19.24 20.94
N GLN A 66 -23.01 -19.03 20.07
CA GLN A 66 -21.85 -18.19 20.38
C GLN A 66 -21.43 -17.34 19.17
N ALA A 67 -20.80 -16.21 19.45
CA ALA A 67 -20.25 -15.33 18.43
C ALA A 67 -19.10 -16.01 17.67
N CYS A 68 -18.97 -15.69 16.40
CA CYS A 68 -17.91 -16.17 15.52
C CYS A 68 -17.58 -15.12 14.45
N ASN A 69 -16.43 -15.26 13.81
CA ASN A 69 -15.99 -14.43 12.68
C ASN A 69 -16.11 -12.91 12.91
N GLU A 70 -15.74 -12.44 14.12
CA GLU A 70 -15.80 -11.03 14.54
C GLU A 70 -14.81 -10.10 13.81
N LYS A 71 -13.97 -10.64 12.93
CA LYS A 71 -13.05 -9.83 12.12
C LYS A 71 -13.85 -9.06 11.07
N PRO A 72 -13.55 -7.76 10.81
CA PRO A 72 -14.23 -6.96 9.79
C PRO A 72 -14.18 -7.58 8.41
N CYS A 73 -15.13 -7.20 7.57
CA CYS A 73 -15.15 -7.62 6.18
C CYS A 73 -14.13 -6.81 5.36
N PRO A 74 -13.61 -7.37 4.24
CA PRO A 74 -12.70 -6.64 3.36
C PRO A 74 -13.23 -5.29 2.88
N ASP A 75 -14.55 -5.19 2.67
CA ASP A 75 -15.23 -3.95 2.25
C ASP A 75 -15.21 -2.86 3.33
N ASP A 76 -14.85 -3.18 4.58
CA ASP A 76 -14.67 -2.20 5.65
C ASP A 76 -13.35 -1.42 5.52
N PHE A 77 -12.48 -1.80 4.58
CA PHE A 77 -11.22 -1.13 4.32
C PHE A 77 -11.32 -0.22 3.10
N GLN A 78 -11.09 1.07 3.30
CA GLN A 78 -11.13 2.07 2.23
C GLN A 78 -9.87 2.93 2.18
N TRP A 79 -9.42 3.24 0.97
CA TRP A 79 -8.37 4.23 0.79
C TRP A 79 -8.88 5.63 1.13
N SER A 80 -8.10 6.38 1.93
CA SER A 80 -8.27 7.82 2.02
C SER A 80 -8.10 8.46 0.64
N LYS A 81 -8.55 9.72 0.50
CA LYS A 81 -8.15 10.54 -0.64
C LYS A 81 -6.62 10.60 -0.71
N TRP A 82 -6.09 10.59 -1.94
CA TRP A 82 -4.68 10.89 -2.18
C TRP A 82 -4.33 12.27 -1.63
N SER A 83 -3.11 12.39 -1.10
CA SER A 83 -2.51 13.69 -0.84
C SER A 83 -2.34 14.46 -2.15
N THR A 84 -2.14 15.77 -2.04
CA THR A 84 -1.58 16.53 -3.16
C THR A 84 -0.20 15.98 -3.51
N TRP A 85 0.22 16.18 -4.76
CA TRP A 85 1.59 15.88 -5.17
C TRP A 85 2.56 16.76 -4.40
N GLY A 86 3.61 16.15 -3.85
CA GLY A 86 4.74 16.88 -3.30
C GLY A 86 5.50 17.66 -4.38
N GLY A 87 6.43 18.50 -3.93
CA GLY A 87 7.34 19.21 -4.83
C GLY A 87 8.15 18.26 -5.70
N CYS A 88 8.53 18.74 -6.89
CA CYS A 88 9.46 18.00 -7.75
C CYS A 88 10.85 18.02 -7.13
N THR A 89 11.54 16.87 -7.12
CA THR A 89 12.91 16.77 -6.56
C THR A 89 13.95 17.60 -7.30
N LYS A 90 13.68 17.95 -8.56
CA LYS A 90 14.54 18.83 -9.36
C LYS A 90 13.69 19.89 -10.05
N SER A 91 14.27 21.05 -10.29
CA SER A 91 13.64 22.11 -11.10
C SER A 91 13.73 21.85 -12.61
N CYS A 92 14.66 20.99 -13.05
CA CYS A 92 14.91 20.61 -14.45
C CYS A 92 15.66 19.27 -14.52
N GLY A 93 15.85 18.74 -15.72
CA GLY A 93 16.66 17.55 -15.99
C GLY A 93 16.07 16.26 -15.42
N GLY A 94 14.74 16.19 -15.32
CA GLY A 94 14.00 15.04 -14.82
C GLY A 94 14.10 14.87 -13.30
N GLY A 95 13.04 15.29 -12.61
CA GLY A 95 12.80 15.01 -11.19
C GLY A 95 11.65 14.02 -10.97
N GLN A 96 11.35 13.77 -9.71
CA GLN A 96 10.21 12.97 -9.27
C GLN A 96 9.34 13.73 -8.28
N GLN A 97 8.04 13.43 -8.29
CA GLN A 97 7.07 13.86 -7.28
C GLN A 97 6.51 12.62 -6.63
N ARG A 98 6.18 12.71 -5.34
CA ARG A 98 5.49 11.64 -4.61
C ARG A 98 4.17 12.16 -4.06
N ARG A 99 3.17 11.28 -4.01
CA ARG A 99 1.97 11.46 -3.20
C ARG A 99 1.67 10.17 -2.43
N SER A 100 0.90 10.29 -1.36
CA SER A 100 0.54 9.16 -0.50
C SER A 100 -0.93 9.16 -0.12
N ARG A 101 -1.42 8.00 0.31
CA ARG A 101 -2.76 7.79 0.87
C ARG A 101 -2.68 6.79 2.02
N LYS A 102 -3.68 6.79 2.90
CA LYS A 102 -3.74 5.87 4.04
C LYS A 102 -4.90 4.89 3.85
N CYS A 103 -4.66 3.62 4.16
CA CYS A 103 -5.73 2.64 4.27
C CYS A 103 -6.47 2.91 5.58
N GLN A 104 -7.77 3.13 5.53
CA GLN A 104 -8.63 3.35 6.68
C GLN A 104 -9.33 2.03 6.98
N GLY A 105 -9.23 1.55 8.22
CA GLY A 105 -9.84 0.30 8.68
C GLY A 105 -9.49 0.02 10.15
N TRP A 106 -9.91 -1.15 10.66
CA TRP A 106 -9.77 -1.54 12.08
C TRP A 106 -8.34 -1.95 12.48
N ALA A 107 -7.53 -2.39 11.53
CA ALA A 107 -6.15 -2.80 11.77
C ALA A 107 -5.17 -1.70 11.34
N ASP A 108 -4.13 -1.46 12.15
CA ASP A 108 -3.00 -0.63 11.77
C ASP A 108 -2.29 -1.24 10.56
N GLY A 109 -2.49 -0.68 9.37
CA GLY A 109 -1.73 -1.04 8.16
C GLY A 109 -2.55 -1.18 6.88
N ALA A 110 -1.86 -1.48 5.79
CA ALA A 110 -2.44 -1.60 4.44
C ALA A 110 -3.05 -2.98 4.13
N ALA A 111 -3.14 -3.90 5.10
CA ALA A 111 -3.47 -5.30 4.86
C ALA A 111 -4.90 -5.54 4.31
N GLY A 112 -5.80 -4.56 4.43
CA GLY A 112 -7.16 -4.66 3.91
C GLY A 112 -7.43 -3.87 2.62
N CYS A 113 -6.50 -3.02 2.16
CA CYS A 113 -6.73 -2.21 0.96
C CYS A 113 -5.91 -2.75 -0.23
N GLU A 114 -6.57 -3.02 -1.36
CA GLU A 114 -5.88 -3.42 -2.59
C GLU A 114 -5.13 -2.23 -3.24
N GLY A 115 -3.87 -2.45 -3.60
CA GLY A 115 -2.99 -1.48 -4.27
C GLY A 115 -1.98 -0.78 -3.34
N GLY A 116 -1.21 0.16 -3.90
CA GLY A 116 -0.13 0.86 -3.18
C GLY A 116 -0.61 2.05 -2.33
N SER A 117 0.10 2.34 -1.24
CA SER A 117 -0.09 3.54 -0.40
C SER A 117 0.69 4.77 -0.90
N GLU A 118 1.60 4.58 -1.85
CA GLU A 118 2.43 5.62 -2.43
C GLU A 118 2.39 5.58 -3.94
N GLU A 119 2.53 6.74 -4.57
CA GLU A 119 2.66 6.88 -6.01
C GLU A 119 3.76 7.89 -6.34
N THR A 120 4.54 7.57 -7.36
CA THR A 120 5.62 8.42 -7.85
C THR A 120 5.41 8.72 -9.33
N ARG A 121 5.65 9.97 -9.74
CA ARG A 121 5.64 10.37 -11.16
C ARG A 121 6.84 11.23 -11.50
N THR A 122 7.20 11.25 -12.78
CA THR A 122 8.23 12.16 -13.32
C THR A 122 7.70 13.59 -13.41
N CYS A 123 8.60 14.55 -13.29
CA CYS A 123 8.32 15.98 -13.41
C CYS A 123 9.56 16.72 -13.92
N ASN A 124 9.34 17.93 -14.45
CA ASN A 124 10.41 18.83 -14.89
C ASN A 124 11.42 18.13 -15.82
N ALA A 125 10.90 17.48 -16.87
CA ALA A 125 11.68 16.68 -17.82
C ALA A 125 12.58 17.54 -18.73
N GLU A 126 12.29 18.83 -18.86
CA GLU A 126 13.08 19.76 -19.67
C GLU A 126 14.53 19.84 -19.21
N ASP A 127 15.45 19.92 -20.17
CA ASP A 127 16.88 20.05 -19.89
C ASP A 127 17.19 21.29 -19.06
N CYS A 128 18.19 21.17 -18.19
CA CYS A 128 18.60 22.28 -17.35
C CYS A 128 19.26 23.43 -18.14
N PRO A 129 19.17 24.67 -17.62
CA PRO A 129 19.95 25.80 -18.13
C PRO A 129 21.44 25.46 -18.16
N LYS A 130 22.10 25.76 -19.28
CA LYS A 130 23.56 25.69 -19.39
C LYS A 130 24.07 27.05 -19.87
N ASP A 131 24.94 27.64 -19.06
CA ASP A 131 25.55 28.92 -19.35
C ASP A 131 26.50 28.82 -20.54
N GLY A 132 26.64 29.92 -21.27
CA GLY A 132 27.56 30.04 -22.40
C GLY A 132 29.01 29.95 -21.93
N VAL A 133 29.84 29.29 -22.73
CA VAL A 133 31.29 29.19 -22.49
C VAL A 133 32.04 29.72 -23.70
N TRP A 134 33.03 30.58 -23.46
CA TRP A 134 33.90 31.06 -24.53
C TRP A 134 34.72 29.93 -25.14
N GLY A 135 34.69 29.84 -26.46
CA GLY A 135 35.62 29.03 -27.23
C GLY A 135 37.04 29.60 -27.20
N PRO A 136 38.01 28.90 -27.82
CA PRO A 136 39.37 29.39 -27.93
C PRO A 136 39.42 30.67 -28.76
N TRP A 137 40.32 31.58 -28.39
CA TRP A 137 40.64 32.74 -29.22
C TRP A 137 41.20 32.31 -30.57
N SER A 138 40.79 33.02 -31.61
CA SER A 138 41.46 32.98 -32.90
C SER A 138 42.92 33.41 -32.75
N GLY A 139 43.73 33.07 -33.76
CA GLY A 139 45.01 33.75 -33.96
C GLY A 139 44.79 35.27 -34.14
N TRP A 140 45.84 36.05 -33.87
CA TRP A 140 45.84 37.47 -34.19
C TRP A 140 45.75 37.67 -35.70
N GLY A 141 44.79 38.48 -36.13
CA GLY A 141 44.67 38.91 -37.53
C GLY A 141 45.84 39.79 -37.96
N ALA A 142 45.87 40.14 -39.25
CA ALA A 142 46.89 41.04 -39.77
C ALA A 142 46.78 42.44 -39.15
N CYS A 143 47.92 43.13 -39.07
CA CYS A 143 47.99 44.53 -38.64
C CYS A 143 47.15 45.40 -39.58
N SER A 144 46.37 46.33 -39.01
CA SER A 144 45.48 47.22 -39.75
C SER A 144 46.18 48.14 -40.76
N VAL A 145 47.50 48.22 -40.70
CA VAL A 145 48.34 49.06 -41.58
C VAL A 145 49.48 48.23 -42.17
N THR A 146 49.96 48.65 -43.34
CA THR A 146 51.13 48.05 -44.00
C THR A 146 52.45 48.73 -43.61
N CYS A 147 52.40 49.96 -43.07
CA CYS A 147 53.53 50.71 -42.51
C CYS A 147 53.07 51.50 -41.27
N GLY A 148 54.00 51.86 -40.38
CA GLY A 148 53.70 52.62 -39.16
C GLY A 148 53.01 51.80 -38.05
N ALA A 149 52.35 52.50 -37.13
CA ALA A 149 51.62 51.90 -36.01
C ALA A 149 50.18 51.56 -36.40
N GLY A 150 49.72 50.37 -36.01
CA GLY A 150 48.35 49.92 -36.23
C GLY A 150 47.86 49.01 -35.12
N VAL A 151 46.78 48.28 -35.40
CA VAL A 151 46.12 47.36 -34.47
C VAL A 151 45.88 46.00 -35.13
N GLU A 152 46.10 44.93 -34.39
CA GLU A 152 45.66 43.58 -34.72
C GLU A 152 44.43 43.24 -33.87
N ARG A 153 43.51 42.45 -34.43
CA ARG A 153 42.31 41.96 -33.75
C ARG A 153 42.31 40.45 -33.69
N ARG A 154 41.75 39.90 -32.63
CA ARG A 154 41.36 38.48 -32.55
C ARG A 154 39.98 38.37 -31.95
N THR A 155 39.26 37.30 -32.29
CA THR A 155 37.90 37.05 -31.84
C THR A 155 37.78 35.65 -31.26
N HIS A 156 36.76 35.42 -30.45
CA HIS A 156 36.32 34.09 -30.06
C HIS A 156 34.79 34.01 -30.15
N GLU A 157 34.26 32.80 -30.13
CA GLU A 157 32.82 32.54 -30.21
C GLU A 157 32.30 32.02 -28.88
N CYS A 158 31.12 32.47 -28.48
CA CYS A 158 30.42 31.94 -27.31
C CYS A 158 29.69 30.67 -27.74
N VAL A 159 29.95 29.55 -27.06
CA VAL A 159 29.23 28.29 -27.26
C VAL A 159 28.13 28.20 -26.20
N GLY A 160 26.87 28.14 -26.63
CA GLY A 160 25.70 28.31 -25.76
C GLY A 160 25.20 29.76 -25.72
N PRO A 161 24.36 30.16 -24.74
CA PRO A 161 23.70 29.37 -23.70
C PRO A 161 22.53 28.52 -24.22
N THR A 162 22.11 27.51 -23.45
CA THR A 162 20.90 26.71 -23.75
C THR A 162 19.91 26.74 -22.59
N ASN A 163 18.62 26.58 -22.90
CA ASN A 163 17.53 26.45 -21.90
C ASN A 163 17.51 27.57 -20.84
N GLY A 164 17.73 28.82 -21.26
CA GLY A 164 17.73 29.97 -20.36
C GLY A 164 18.99 30.14 -19.50
N GLY A 165 20.09 29.48 -19.87
CA GLY A 165 21.41 29.75 -19.29
C GLY A 165 21.88 31.19 -19.57
N LYS A 166 22.85 31.63 -18.79
CA LYS A 166 23.43 32.98 -18.91
C LYS A 166 24.37 33.05 -20.11
N ASP A 167 24.36 34.19 -20.80
CA ASP A 167 25.28 34.46 -21.90
C ASP A 167 26.73 34.58 -21.41
N CYS A 168 27.70 34.41 -22.32
CA CYS A 168 29.11 34.54 -22.00
C CYS A 168 29.43 35.95 -21.48
N HIS A 169 30.16 36.02 -20.37
CA HIS A 169 30.62 37.28 -19.82
C HIS A 169 31.98 37.70 -20.39
N GLY A 170 32.11 38.94 -20.86
CA GLY A 170 33.34 39.52 -21.40
C GLY A 170 33.23 39.93 -22.86
N ASP A 171 34.31 40.50 -23.39
CA ASP A 171 34.36 41.01 -24.76
C ASP A 171 34.67 39.91 -25.77
N LYS A 172 33.87 39.83 -26.84
CA LYS A 172 34.05 38.86 -27.94
C LYS A 172 35.27 39.11 -28.84
N GLU A 173 35.85 40.30 -28.72
CA GLU A 173 36.95 40.78 -29.55
C GLU A 173 38.01 41.41 -28.65
N GLU A 174 39.27 41.10 -28.92
CA GLU A 174 40.40 41.73 -28.29
C GLU A 174 41.26 42.43 -29.35
N THR A 175 41.80 43.58 -28.99
CA THR A 175 42.67 44.37 -29.86
C THR A 175 44.01 44.61 -29.20
N ARG A 176 45.09 44.58 -30.00
CA ARG A 176 46.44 44.95 -29.52
C ARG A 176 47.17 45.78 -30.56
N ARG A 177 48.14 46.57 -30.10
CA ARG A 177 49.01 47.35 -30.99
C ARG A 177 49.96 46.45 -31.78
N CYS A 178 50.15 46.79 -33.05
CA CYS A 178 51.21 46.26 -33.92
C CYS A 178 52.01 47.42 -34.52
N VAL A 179 53.28 47.18 -34.85
CA VAL A 179 54.15 48.16 -35.50
C VAL A 179 54.80 47.52 -36.72
N LYS A 180 54.59 48.12 -37.89
CA LYS A 180 55.25 47.77 -39.14
C LYS A 180 56.42 48.72 -39.39
N LYS A 181 57.11 48.52 -40.51
CA LYS A 181 58.20 49.40 -40.95
C LYS A 181 57.70 50.85 -41.06
N PRO A 182 58.55 51.88 -40.87
CA PRO A 182 58.16 53.27 -41.08
C PRO A 182 57.54 53.50 -42.46
N CYS A 183 56.58 54.42 -42.55
CA CYS A 183 56.00 54.80 -43.84
C CYS A 183 57.00 55.64 -44.66
N PRO A 184 57.02 55.52 -46.00
CA PRO A 184 57.88 56.31 -46.86
C PRO A 184 57.65 57.82 -46.76
#